data_AF-A0A539ED71-F1
#
_entry.id   AF-A0A539ED71-F1
#
_cell.length_a   1.000
_cell.length_b   1.000
_cell.length_c   1.000
_cell.angle_alpha   90.00
_cell.angle_beta   90.00
_cell.angle_gamma   90.00
#
_symmetry.space_group_name_H-M   'P 1'
#
loop_
_entity.id
_entity.type
_entity.pdbx_description
1 polymer ?
#
loop_
_entity_poly.entity_id
_entity_poly.type
_entity_poly.pdbx_seq_one_letter_code
_entity_poly.pdbx_strand_id
1 'polypeptide(L)'
;MSEPQYGSIPFTEAIDYFKGKLTLPTEFWDQIDGETHAKVFTVAGVIKIDLLTDIRKAVDDAITNGTTITEFRKQFDAAVQKHGWSYKGKCGWRTRVIYDTNLRTAHAAGQWQQAQRTKCLKSWALRARWSSRIWRCVMGCLKGSYCRGGTAPPW
;
A
#
# COMPACT_ATOMS: atom_id res chain seq x y z
N MET A 1 -12.28 -9.77 -32.13
CA MET A 1 -12.02 -8.88 -30.98
C MET A 1 -11.39 -9.75 -29.91
N SER A 2 -10.16 -9.47 -29.48
CA SER A 2 -9.46 -10.27 -28.47
C SER A 2 -10.17 -10.16 -27.13
N GLU A 3 -10.48 -11.29 -26.49
CA GLU A 3 -11.04 -11.30 -25.14
C GLU A 3 -10.05 -10.63 -24.16
N PRO A 4 -10.52 -9.75 -23.26
CA PRO A 4 -9.66 -9.23 -22.22
C PRO A 4 -9.26 -10.39 -21.30
N GLN A 5 -7.99 -10.80 -21.36
CA GLN A 5 -7.44 -11.71 -20.36
C GLN A 5 -7.42 -10.99 -19.01
N TYR A 6 -8.37 -11.33 -18.14
CA TYR A 6 -8.36 -10.93 -16.74
C TYR A 6 -7.35 -11.81 -15.98
N GLY A 7 -6.07 -11.71 -16.36
CA GLY A 7 -4.99 -12.26 -15.55
C GLY A 7 -4.97 -11.54 -14.20
N SER A 8 -4.51 -12.21 -13.15
CA SER A 8 -4.27 -11.56 -11.85
C SER A 8 -3.19 -10.48 -12.03
N ILE A 9 -3.60 -9.23 -12.27
CA ILE A 9 -2.66 -8.12 -12.38
C ILE A 9 -2.03 -7.92 -11.00
N PRO A 10 -0.69 -7.97 -10.87
CA PRO A 10 -0.04 -7.77 -9.58
C PRO A 10 -0.38 -6.37 -9.06
N PHE A 11 -0.77 -6.29 -7.78
CA PHE A 11 -1.09 -5.01 -7.16
C PHE A 11 0.20 -4.30 -6.75
N THR A 12 0.76 -3.55 -7.69
CA THR A 12 2.09 -2.92 -7.57
C THR A 12 2.28 -2.11 -6.29
N GLU A 13 1.30 -1.31 -5.89
CA GLU A 13 1.40 -0.44 -4.74
C GLU A 13 1.43 -1.21 -3.42
N ALA A 14 0.74 -2.35 -3.36
CA ALA A 14 0.80 -3.26 -2.22
C ALA A 14 2.16 -3.99 -2.15
N ILE A 15 2.68 -4.41 -3.30
CA ILE A 15 4.00 -5.04 -3.42
C ILE A 15 5.09 -4.04 -2.99
N ASP A 16 5.07 -2.82 -3.52
CA ASP A 16 6.04 -1.77 -3.21
C ASP A 16 6.00 -1.38 -1.73
N TYR A 17 4.80 -1.26 -1.17
CA TYR A 17 4.62 -1.01 0.26
C TYR A 17 5.26 -2.11 1.12
N PHE A 18 5.03 -3.37 0.79
CA PHE A 18 5.61 -4.48 1.56
C PHE A 18 7.13 -4.58 1.37
N LYS A 19 7.63 -4.43 0.14
CA LYS A 19 9.07 -4.45 -0.16
C LYS A 19 9.84 -3.34 0.52
N GLY A 20 9.22 -2.17 0.67
CA GLY A 20 9.79 -1.03 1.40
C GLY A 20 9.96 -1.23 2.90
N LYS A 21 9.41 -2.32 3.49
CA LYS A 21 9.56 -2.60 4.92
C LYS A 21 10.95 -3.12 5.28
N LEU A 22 11.52 -2.59 6.36
CA LEU A 22 12.76 -3.08 6.96
C LEU A 22 12.50 -4.29 7.85
N THR A 23 13.42 -5.24 7.90
CA THR A 23 13.30 -6.40 8.81
C THR A 23 13.84 -6.03 10.20
N LEU A 24 12.99 -6.15 11.23
CA LEU A 24 13.39 -5.87 12.61
C LEU A 24 12.95 -7.02 13.53
N PRO A 25 13.88 -7.77 14.15
CA PRO A 25 13.52 -8.79 15.14
C PRO A 25 12.96 -8.16 16.42
N THR A 26 11.84 -8.69 16.93
CA THR A 26 11.27 -8.28 18.23
C THR A 26 10.81 -9.50 19.03
N GLU A 27 10.89 -9.40 20.37
CA GLU A 27 10.38 -10.43 21.28
C GLU A 27 8.86 -10.34 21.41
N PHE A 28 8.36 -9.12 21.54
CA PHE A 28 6.93 -8.84 21.71
C PHE A 28 6.45 -7.87 20.63
N TRP A 29 5.13 -7.85 20.44
CA TRP A 29 4.49 -7.03 19.40
C TRP A 29 4.41 -5.54 19.81
N ASP A 30 4.39 -5.26 21.11
CA ASP A 30 4.26 -3.95 21.74
C ASP A 30 5.61 -3.25 22.00
N GLN A 31 6.72 -3.88 21.60
CA GLN A 31 8.05 -3.26 21.65
C GLN A 31 8.23 -2.10 20.65
N ILE A 32 7.34 -2.00 19.66
CA ILE A 32 7.35 -0.94 18.65
C ILE A 32 5.95 -0.35 18.48
N ASP A 33 5.90 0.93 18.13
CA ASP A 33 4.64 1.64 17.91
C ASP A 33 4.00 1.30 16.56
N GLY A 34 2.75 1.77 16.38
CA GLY A 34 1.99 1.53 15.15
C GLY A 34 2.63 2.14 13.90
N GLU A 35 3.30 3.29 14.03
CA GLU A 35 4.01 3.92 12.91
C GLU A 35 5.23 3.10 12.47
N THR A 36 5.93 2.49 13.42
CA THR A 36 7.05 1.60 13.17
C THR A 36 6.57 0.30 12.54
N HIS A 37 5.45 -0.28 13.00
CA HIS A 37 4.82 -1.45 12.34
C HIS A 37 4.48 -1.20 10.87
N ALA A 38 4.24 0.05 10.46
CA ALA A 38 4.04 0.40 9.05
C ALA A 38 5.36 0.35 8.24
N LYS A 39 6.49 0.65 8.87
CA LYS A 39 7.82 0.73 8.24
C LYS A 39 8.65 -0.54 8.37
N VAL A 40 8.35 -1.39 9.34
CA VAL A 40 9.11 -2.61 9.62
C VAL A 40 8.24 -3.86 9.50
N PHE A 41 8.91 -4.96 9.18
CA PHE A 41 8.39 -6.31 9.25
C PHE A 41 9.00 -6.98 10.48
N THR A 42 8.13 -7.36 11.42
CA THR A 42 8.48 -8.12 12.62
C THR A 42 7.47 -9.25 12.84
N VAL A 43 7.91 -10.30 13.52
CA VAL A 43 7.05 -11.38 14.02
C VAL A 43 7.38 -11.60 15.49
N ALA A 44 6.38 -11.47 16.35
CA ALA A 44 6.55 -11.62 17.80
C ALA A 44 7.17 -12.99 18.16
N GLY A 45 8.31 -12.93 18.83
CA GLY A 45 9.09 -14.06 19.32
C GLY A 45 10.13 -14.60 18.32
N VAL A 46 10.27 -13.99 17.13
CA VAL A 46 11.30 -14.35 16.15
C VAL A 46 12.50 -13.41 16.31
N ILE A 47 13.51 -13.89 17.04
CA ILE A 47 14.76 -13.13 17.30
C ILE A 47 15.82 -13.39 16.25
N LYS A 48 15.80 -14.57 15.63
CA LYS A 48 16.74 -14.92 14.56
C LYS A 48 16.36 -14.18 13.28
N ILE A 49 17.25 -13.29 12.83
CA ILE A 49 17.02 -12.48 11.62
C ILE A 49 16.88 -13.35 10.36
N ASP A 50 17.58 -14.49 10.28
CA ASP A 50 17.50 -15.40 9.14
C ASP A 50 16.12 -16.05 9.03
N LEU A 51 15.54 -16.48 10.16
CA LEU A 51 14.17 -16.99 10.21
C LEU A 51 13.16 -15.91 9.81
N LEU A 52 13.34 -14.69 10.35
CA LEU A 52 12.45 -13.58 10.02
C LEU A 52 12.52 -13.24 8.53
N THR A 53 13.70 -13.32 7.93
CA THR A 53 13.93 -13.09 6.50
C THR A 53 13.26 -14.17 5.64
N ASP A 54 13.38 -15.44 6.01
CA ASP A 54 12.70 -16.55 5.32
C ASP A 54 11.17 -16.40 5.40
N ILE A 55 10.62 -15.98 6.56
CA ILE A 55 9.18 -15.68 6.69
C ILE A 55 8.78 -14.45 5.86
N ARG A 56 9.60 -13.39 5.86
CA ARG A 56 9.34 -12.18 5.05
C ARG A 56 9.25 -12.54 3.57
N LYS A 57 10.15 -13.39 3.10
CA LYS A 57 10.17 -13.88 1.71
C LYS A 57 8.89 -14.65 1.37
N ALA A 58 8.44 -15.54 2.25
CA ALA A 58 7.19 -16.28 2.05
C ALA A 58 5.96 -15.36 1.92
N VAL A 59 5.94 -14.23 2.65
CA VAL A 59 4.89 -13.20 2.53
C VAL A 59 5.05 -12.38 1.25
N ASP A 60 6.28 -12.02 0.86
CA ASP A 60 6.54 -11.31 -0.40
C ASP A 60 6.07 -12.14 -1.61
N ASP A 61 6.33 -13.44 -1.58
CA ASP A 61 5.86 -14.39 -2.60
C ASP A 61 4.32 -14.46 -2.62
N ALA A 62 3.66 -14.40 -1.45
CA ALA A 62 2.20 -14.39 -1.36
C ALA A 62 1.59 -13.12 -1.96
N ILE A 63 2.18 -11.95 -1.72
CA ILE A 63 1.68 -10.67 -2.25
C ILE A 63 1.99 -10.56 -3.75
N THR A 64 3.17 -11.00 -4.19
CA THR A 64 3.62 -10.87 -5.58
C THR A 64 2.99 -11.90 -6.50
N ASN A 65 2.96 -13.17 -6.10
CA ASN A 65 2.53 -14.28 -6.94
C ASN A 65 1.12 -14.79 -6.62
N GLY A 66 0.48 -14.29 -5.56
CA GLY A 66 -0.85 -14.75 -5.14
C GLY A 66 -0.85 -16.19 -4.58
N THR A 67 0.20 -16.57 -3.83
CA THR A 67 0.28 -17.93 -3.25
C THR A 67 -0.83 -18.16 -2.22
N THR A 68 -1.20 -19.43 -2.03
CA THR A 68 -2.25 -19.78 -1.06
C THR A 68 -1.70 -19.86 0.36
N ILE A 69 -2.58 -19.73 1.36
CA ILE A 69 -2.23 -19.94 2.78
C ILE A 69 -1.62 -21.33 3.03
N THR A 70 -2.00 -22.35 2.25
CA THR A 70 -1.44 -23.70 2.37
C THR A 70 0.02 -23.72 1.96
N GLU A 71 0.38 -23.01 0.90
CA GLU A 71 1.77 -22.93 0.44
C GLU A 71 2.62 -22.10 1.40
N PHE A 72 2.08 -20.97 1.87
CA PHE A 72 2.70 -20.18 2.93
C PHE A 72 3.00 -21.02 4.18
N ARG A 73 2.05 -21.88 4.60
CA ARG A 73 2.25 -22.77 5.75
C ARG A 73 3.42 -23.74 5.56
N LYS A 74 3.57 -24.33 4.38
CA LYS A 74 4.69 -25.22 4.08
C LYS A 74 6.03 -24.48 4.16
N GLN A 75 6.10 -23.29 3.57
CA GLN A 75 7.32 -22.47 3.60
C GLN A 75 7.66 -22.02 5.02
N PHE A 76 6.64 -21.63 5.79
CA PHE A 76 6.77 -21.30 7.20
C PHE A 76 7.30 -22.50 8.00
N ASP A 77 6.67 -23.67 7.88
CA ASP A 77 7.09 -24.88 8.62
C ASP A 77 8.52 -25.28 8.25
N ALA A 78 8.90 -25.19 6.97
CA ALA A 78 10.27 -25.44 6.52
C ALA A 78 11.28 -24.45 7.13
N ALA A 79 10.94 -23.16 7.17
CA ALA A 79 11.79 -22.14 7.79
C ALA A 79 11.94 -22.37 9.30
N VAL A 80 10.84 -22.68 9.99
CA VAL A 80 10.84 -22.97 11.43
C VAL A 80 11.72 -24.18 11.75
N GLN A 81 11.60 -25.27 10.98
CA GLN A 81 12.43 -26.47 11.13
C GLN A 81 13.91 -26.19 10.86
N LYS A 82 14.21 -25.48 9.76
CA LYS A 82 15.58 -25.08 9.38
C LYS A 82 16.29 -24.29 10.46
N HIS A 83 15.57 -23.37 11.13
CA HIS A 83 16.13 -22.48 12.15
C HIS A 83 15.96 -22.99 13.58
N GLY A 84 15.30 -24.14 13.79
CA GLY A 84 15.07 -24.75 15.09
C GLY A 84 14.31 -23.84 16.06
N TRP A 85 13.31 -23.10 15.56
CA TRP A 85 12.50 -22.20 16.39
C TRP A 85 11.26 -22.89 16.94
N SER A 86 10.88 -22.56 18.17
CA SER A 86 9.65 -23.04 18.79
C SER A 86 8.82 -21.85 19.25
N TYR A 87 7.50 -21.95 19.08
CA TYR A 87 6.57 -20.88 19.41
C TYR A 87 5.38 -21.40 20.19
N LYS A 88 4.77 -20.50 20.98
CA LYS A 88 3.57 -20.81 21.78
C LYS A 88 2.29 -20.63 20.95
N GLY A 89 1.34 -21.57 21.05
CA GLY A 89 0.03 -21.49 20.40
C GLY A 89 -0.14 -22.43 19.19
N LYS A 90 -1.34 -22.41 18.59
CA LYS A 90 -1.66 -23.30 17.46
C LYS A 90 -1.02 -22.80 16.16
N CYS A 91 -0.23 -23.65 15.49
CA CYS A 91 0.41 -23.37 14.19
C CYS A 91 -0.56 -22.75 13.18
N GLY A 92 -1.73 -23.38 12.99
CA GLY A 92 -2.70 -22.94 11.99
C GLY A 92 -3.30 -21.55 12.26
N TRP A 93 -3.39 -21.13 13.52
CA TRP A 93 -3.84 -19.78 13.89
C TRP A 93 -2.73 -18.76 13.66
N ARG A 94 -1.50 -19.04 14.13
CA ARG A 94 -0.36 -18.11 13.98
C ARG A 94 -0.06 -17.82 12.52
N THR A 95 0.06 -18.86 11.70
CA THR A 95 0.31 -18.73 10.26
C THR A 95 -0.78 -17.93 9.57
N ARG A 96 -2.05 -18.17 9.91
CA ARG A 96 -3.18 -17.40 9.39
C ARG A 96 -3.08 -15.92 9.77
N VAL A 97 -2.81 -15.62 11.04
CA VAL A 97 -2.70 -14.22 11.50
C VAL A 97 -1.57 -13.49 10.79
N ILE A 98 -0.39 -14.11 10.68
CA ILE A 98 0.75 -13.51 9.98
C ILE A 98 0.40 -13.26 8.51
N TYR A 99 -0.14 -14.28 7.83
CA TYR A 99 -0.53 -14.20 6.42
C TYR A 99 -1.60 -13.13 6.19
N ASP A 100 -2.79 -13.29 6.81
CA ASP A 100 -3.94 -12.42 6.58
C ASP A 100 -3.65 -10.97 6.94
N THR A 101 -2.95 -10.73 8.06
CA THR A 101 -2.66 -9.36 8.51
C THR A 101 -1.74 -8.66 7.52
N ASN A 102 -0.65 -9.32 7.09
CA ASN A 102 0.29 -8.68 6.16
C ASN A 102 -0.35 -8.43 4.79
N LEU A 103 -1.09 -9.40 4.24
CA LEU A 103 -1.80 -9.19 2.97
C LEU A 103 -2.81 -8.05 3.08
N ARG A 104 -3.66 -8.06 4.11
CA ARG A 104 -4.68 -7.00 4.29
C ARG A 104 -4.04 -5.63 4.46
N THR A 105 -2.98 -5.51 5.26
CA THR A 105 -2.29 -4.24 5.47
C THR A 105 -1.62 -3.76 4.20
N ALA A 106 -0.96 -4.63 3.43
CA ALA A 106 -0.34 -4.26 2.17
C ALA A 106 -1.37 -3.79 1.13
N HIS A 107 -2.48 -4.52 0.98
CA HIS A 107 -3.57 -4.12 0.09
C HIS A 107 -4.21 -2.81 0.53
N ALA A 108 -4.48 -2.62 1.82
CA ALA A 108 -5.07 -1.39 2.34
C ALA A 108 -4.13 -0.18 2.10
N ALA A 109 -2.83 -0.35 2.31
CA ALA A 109 -1.83 0.68 2.01
C ALA A 109 -1.79 1.03 0.52
N GLY A 110 -1.84 0.03 -0.36
CA GLY A 110 -1.91 0.25 -1.81
C GLY A 110 -3.17 1.01 -2.22
N GLN A 111 -4.33 0.63 -1.69
CA GLN A 111 -5.60 1.32 -1.96
C GLN A 111 -5.59 2.77 -1.46
N TRP A 112 -4.97 3.00 -0.30
CA TRP A 112 -4.81 4.34 0.24
C TRP A 112 -3.93 5.21 -0.67
N GLN A 113 -2.83 4.67 -1.21
CA GLN A 113 -1.99 5.39 -2.17
C GLN A 113 -2.76 5.75 -3.46
N GLN A 114 -3.56 4.83 -3.98
CA GLN A 114 -4.43 5.08 -5.13
C GLN A 114 -5.45 6.20 -4.86
N ALA A 115 -6.09 6.16 -3.69
CA ALA A 115 -7.03 7.20 -3.27
C ALA A 115 -6.34 8.57 -3.15
N GLN A 116 -5.13 8.62 -2.58
CA GLN A 116 -4.37 9.85 -2.42
C GLN A 116 -3.91 10.43 -3.78
N ARG A 117 -3.46 9.58 -4.70
CA ARG A 117 -3.14 10.01 -6.08
C ARG A 117 -4.37 10.59 -6.78
N THR A 118 -5.51 9.90 -6.67
CA THR A 118 -6.78 10.37 -7.24
C THR A 118 -7.21 11.72 -6.65
N LYS A 119 -7.06 11.90 -5.33
CA LYS A 119 -7.31 13.18 -4.65
C LYS A 119 -6.42 14.28 -5.22
N CYS A 120 -5.12 14.03 -5.36
CA CYS A 120 -4.16 14.99 -5.91
C CYS A 120 -4.50 15.36 -7.36
N LEU A 121 -4.80 14.37 -8.20
CA LEU A 121 -5.20 14.57 -9.59
C LEU A 121 -6.48 15.39 -9.70
N LYS A 122 -7.50 15.08 -8.89
CA LYS A 122 -8.75 15.87 -8.84
C LYS A 122 -8.48 17.31 -8.40
N SER A 123 -7.70 17.51 -7.34
CA SER A 123 -7.32 18.86 -6.88
C SER A 123 -6.54 19.63 -7.93
N TRP A 124 -5.59 18.98 -8.62
CA TRP A 124 -4.84 19.59 -9.71
C TRP A 124 -5.75 19.94 -10.89
N ALA A 125 -6.62 19.03 -11.32
CA ALA A 125 -7.55 19.26 -12.43
C ALA A 125 -8.52 20.41 -12.15
N LEU A 126 -9.03 20.51 -10.93
CA LEU A 126 -9.87 21.64 -10.51
C LEU A 126 -9.10 22.96 -10.53
N ARG A 127 -7.86 22.99 -10.02
CA ARG A 127 -6.99 24.18 -10.07
C ARG A 127 -6.66 24.59 -11.50
N ALA A 128 -6.25 23.65 -12.35
CA ALA A 128 -5.94 23.91 -13.76
C ALA A 128 -7.16 24.41 -14.53
N ARG A 129 -8.35 23.86 -14.25
CA ARG A 129 -9.61 24.34 -14.84
C ARG A 129 -9.94 25.77 -14.39
N TRP A 130 -9.71 26.11 -13.13
CA TRP A 130 -9.96 27.44 -12.59
C TRP A 130 -8.95 28.48 -13.12
N SER A 131 -7.66 28.13 -13.16
CA SER A 131 -6.63 28.99 -13.76
C SER A 131 -6.90 29.24 -15.24
N SER A 132 -7.33 28.23 -16.00
CA SER A 132 -7.72 28.38 -17.42
C SER A 132 -8.94 29.28 -17.63
N ARG A 133 -9.77 29.51 -16.60
CA ARG A 133 -10.95 30.38 -16.65
C ARG A 133 -10.55 31.82 -16.30
N ILE A 134 -9.69 32.00 -15.29
CA ILE A 134 -9.07 33.30 -14.97
C ILE A 134 -8.16 33.76 -16.10
N TRP A 135 -7.32 32.90 -16.65
CA TRP A 135 -6.42 33.24 -17.77
C TRP A 135 -7.22 33.60 -19.02
N ARG A 136 -8.37 32.96 -19.28
CA ARG A 136 -9.30 33.39 -20.34
C ARG A 136 -9.90 34.77 -20.06
N CYS A 137 -10.26 35.07 -18.81
CA CYS A 137 -10.78 36.37 -18.41
C CYS A 137 -9.71 37.47 -18.52
N VAL A 138 -8.51 37.21 -18.00
CA VAL A 138 -7.35 38.13 -17.99
C VAL A 138 -6.78 38.32 -19.40
N MET A 139 -6.64 37.27 -20.20
CA MET A 139 -6.22 37.39 -21.62
C MET A 139 -7.32 37.98 -22.50
N GLY A 140 -8.61 37.77 -22.18
CA GLY A 140 -9.73 38.46 -22.81
C GLY A 140 -9.72 39.97 -22.54
N CYS A 141 -9.32 40.36 -21.32
CA CYS A 141 -9.12 41.75 -20.93
C CYS A 141 -7.87 42.37 -21.60
N LEU A 142 -6.76 41.63 -21.70
CA LEU A 142 -5.52 42.07 -22.39
C LEU A 142 -5.63 42.14 -23.92
N LYS A 143 -6.56 41.40 -24.54
CA LYS A 143 -6.84 41.45 -26.00
C LYS A 143 -7.93 42.47 -26.39
N GLY A 144 -8.32 43.36 -25.48
CA GLY A 144 -9.18 44.52 -25.81
C GLY A 144 -10.59 44.16 -26.32
N SER A 145 -11.08 42.95 -26.06
CA SER A 145 -12.36 42.48 -26.59
C SER A 145 -13.26 41.96 -25.47
N TYR A 146 -13.71 42.85 -24.59
CA TYR A 146 -15.08 42.91 -24.03
C TYR A 146 -15.16 44.01 -22.95
N CYS A 147 -15.41 45.24 -23.37
CA CYS A 147 -16.04 46.26 -22.54
C CYS A 147 -17.34 46.66 -23.22
N ARG A 148 -18.42 45.92 -22.99
CA ARG A 148 -19.78 46.43 -23.19
C ARG A 148 -20.64 46.08 -21.99
N GLY A 149 -20.94 47.13 -21.22
CA GLY A 149 -22.20 47.36 -20.52
C GLY A 149 -22.70 46.24 -19.61
N GLY A 150 -22.34 46.29 -18.33
CA GLY A 150 -23.05 45.60 -17.27
C GLY A 150 -23.07 46.50 -16.04
N THR A 151 -24.23 47.09 -15.76
CA THR A 151 -24.51 47.86 -14.54
C THR A 151 -24.21 47.03 -13.30
N ALA A 152 -23.53 47.64 -12.32
CA ALA A 152 -23.21 47.04 -11.03
C ALA A 152 -24.47 46.71 -10.21
N PRO A 153 -24.53 45.58 -9.48
CA PRO A 153 -25.59 45.33 -8.52
C PRO A 153 -25.36 46.14 -7.23
N PRO A 154 -26.42 46.66 -6.59
CA PRO A 154 -26.30 47.21 -5.24
C PRO A 154 -26.27 46.07 -4.21
N TRP A 155 -25.31 46.19 -3.28
CA TRP A 155 -25.11 45.49 -2.00
C TRP A 155 -25.56 44.02 -1.90
#